data_AF-A0A9E8N3W3-F1
#
_entry.id   AF-A0A9E8N3W3-F1
#
_cell.length_a   1.000
_cell.length_b   1.000
_cell.length_c   1.000
_cell.angle_alpha   90.00
_cell.angle_beta   90.00
_cell.angle_gamma   90.00
#
_symmetry.space_group_name_H-M   'P 1'
#
loop_
_entity.id
_entity.type
_entity.pdbx_description
1 polymer ?
#
loop_
_entity_poly.entity_id
_entity_poly.type
_entity_poly.pdbx_seq_one_letter_code
_entity_poly.pdbx_strand_id
1 'polypeptide(L)'
;MKTLLTFLILIVFSLASMAGPVIADVAVEGYPGDNSVINGRYKYYSTSSSGHMQFSSDRTDGVIQNLSIGWNSFARRWEINVTKLVSGVPTRVTVATSSSTGTYPPVKAWSVLYPYGNPLGLYTPLKVYATVAQTSLCDDCRWSNPATWSSGFLPRAYDNVTINSDVILDIEASCNTLKINSVTSFPYDGHSLTGPALASRLKLNGNLDVGVSGRIEIYSMELAGNARQALQSNGERGVWIRMQRVIINNPYGVRLLSAFGFLSPPSSVACETQFVKGKIFLDGYILSCQTILGANSARYIVTNGNGYLVLPGNGTGSIYNQYFPIGSSENSYTPLKISNTSTSWRVQLMARAEFNALLFPSTPHVNVIYKTESISVSPGVDSPRWLHQAYWYAADESAGFNHSSRVRIDRRTETGWAMTGSEGIPTGTGPYTYIYNSSTWEDFGIFQATTSSRISAEEIASGIGSEKDQIAYGTYPNPATSAGFKVRVDDADGAKIKLVSLSGSSLQFRTEKESLNTISIQPLDVMPAGIYILQVQEKNLVRTHKVIVK
;
A
#
# COMPACT_ATOMS: atom_id res chain seq x y z
N MET A 1 52.06 -76.20 16.22
CA MET A 1 51.62 -75.40 17.39
C MET A 1 52.01 -73.95 17.12
N LYS A 2 51.03 -73.06 16.88
CA LYS A 2 51.10 -71.56 16.89
C LYS A 2 52.15 -70.89 15.97
N THR A 3 51.73 -70.24 14.86
CA THR A 3 51.59 -68.76 14.64
C THR A 3 52.89 -67.97 14.88
N LEU A 4 53.33 -66.96 14.13
CA LEU A 4 52.78 -65.98 13.18
C LEU A 4 54.05 -65.31 12.57
N LEU A 5 54.20 -65.23 11.24
CA LEU A 5 54.00 -64.03 10.43
C LEU A 5 55.10 -62.95 10.49
N THR A 6 55.85 -62.97 9.39
CA THR A 6 56.74 -61.98 8.76
C THR A 6 56.18 -60.56 8.72
N PHE A 7 57.00 -59.57 9.06
CA PHE A 7 56.81 -58.16 8.69
C PHE A 7 57.90 -57.78 7.68
N LEU A 8 57.54 -57.76 6.39
CA LEU A 8 58.33 -57.16 5.33
C LEU A 8 57.64 -55.84 4.96
N ILE A 9 58.39 -54.76 5.16
CA ILE A 9 58.06 -53.39 4.77
C ILE A 9 58.03 -53.34 3.24
N LEU A 10 56.86 -53.06 2.67
CA LEU A 10 56.73 -52.62 1.29
C LEU A 10 56.06 -51.24 1.30
N ILE A 11 56.81 -50.25 0.82
CA ILE A 11 56.36 -48.88 0.59
C ILE A 11 55.45 -48.89 -0.65
N VAL A 12 54.15 -48.64 -0.45
CA VAL A 12 53.31 -47.90 -1.40
C VAL A 12 52.59 -46.82 -0.61
N PHE A 13 52.86 -45.58 -0.98
CA PHE A 13 52.28 -44.37 -0.44
C PHE A 13 50.76 -44.29 -0.71
N SER A 14 50.07 -43.65 0.23
CA SER A 14 48.89 -42.78 0.07
C SER A 14 47.55 -43.38 -0.37
N LEU A 15 46.57 -43.34 0.56
CA LEU A 15 45.30 -42.59 0.39
C LEU A 15 44.29 -42.74 1.57
N ALA A 16 44.69 -43.21 2.76
CA ALA A 16 43.79 -43.27 3.93
C ALA A 16 44.06 -42.22 5.02
N SER A 17 45.08 -41.37 4.85
CA SER A 17 45.17 -40.11 5.60
C SER A 17 44.48 -39.01 4.79
N MET A 18 43.85 -38.05 5.49
CA MET A 18 43.26 -36.81 4.95
C MET A 18 41.74 -36.75 4.72
N ALA A 19 40.93 -37.64 5.30
CA ALA A 19 39.55 -37.26 5.61
C ALA A 19 39.56 -36.46 6.93
N GLY A 20 40.03 -35.22 6.88
CA GLY A 20 39.76 -34.25 7.94
C GLY A 20 38.25 -34.15 8.18
N PRO A 21 37.78 -33.95 9.42
CA PRO A 21 36.35 -33.95 9.71
C PRO A 21 35.65 -32.91 8.84
N VAL A 22 34.65 -33.37 8.09
CA VAL A 22 33.78 -32.51 7.31
C VAL A 22 32.95 -31.67 8.29
N ILE A 23 33.28 -30.38 8.39
CA ILE A 23 32.50 -29.37 9.11
C ILE A 23 31.24 -29.10 8.27
N ALA A 24 30.19 -29.91 8.45
CA ALA A 24 28.90 -29.67 7.82
C ALA A 24 27.93 -29.09 8.85
N ASP A 25 27.26 -27.98 8.52
CA ASP A 25 26.08 -27.56 9.25
C ASP A 25 24.96 -28.59 8.96
N VAL A 26 24.58 -29.39 9.94
CA VAL A 26 23.44 -30.32 9.81
C VAL A 26 22.21 -29.59 10.25
N ALA A 27 21.08 -29.81 9.61
CA ALA A 27 19.89 -29.18 10.10
C ALA A 27 18.63 -30.03 9.83
N VAL A 28 17.64 -29.91 10.71
CA VAL A 28 16.64 -30.95 11.04
C VAL A 28 15.19 -30.40 11.05
N GLU A 29 14.20 -31.06 10.41
CA GLU A 29 12.88 -30.54 9.94
C GLU A 29 11.96 -31.75 10.11
N GLY A 30 11.41 -31.90 11.30
CA GLY A 30 10.15 -32.62 11.44
C GLY A 30 9.00 -31.74 10.94
N TYR A 31 7.88 -32.39 10.64
CA TYR A 31 6.58 -31.72 10.55
C TYR A 31 6.39 -30.81 11.79
N PRO A 32 5.96 -29.54 11.64
CA PRO A 32 5.85 -28.62 12.76
C PRO A 32 4.70 -29.03 13.71
N GLY A 33 5.00 -29.26 14.98
CA GLY A 33 4.04 -29.55 16.05
C GLY A 33 4.70 -29.40 17.44
N ASP A 34 3.89 -29.29 18.50
CA ASP A 34 4.32 -28.90 19.88
C ASP A 34 5.35 -29.84 20.55
N ASN A 35 5.70 -30.94 19.88
CA ASN A 35 6.68 -31.94 20.32
C ASN A 35 7.92 -32.05 19.39
N SER A 36 8.13 -31.12 18.45
CA SER A 36 9.22 -31.18 17.45
C SER A 36 10.54 -30.58 17.99
N VAL A 37 11.18 -31.29 18.93
CA VAL A 37 12.35 -30.84 19.71
C VAL A 37 13.66 -30.72 18.90
N ILE A 38 13.62 -31.03 17.60
CA ILE A 38 14.81 -31.31 16.81
C ILE A 38 15.07 -30.26 15.73
N ASN A 39 14.17 -29.30 15.48
CA ASN A 39 14.37 -28.38 14.35
C ASN A 39 15.45 -27.30 14.60
N GLY A 40 16.64 -27.41 13.99
CA GLY A 40 17.83 -26.58 14.33
C GLY A 40 18.93 -26.52 13.25
N ARG A 41 19.73 -25.42 13.17
CA ARG A 41 21.00 -25.35 12.44
C ARG A 41 22.06 -25.85 13.41
N TYR A 42 22.81 -26.88 13.02
CA TYR A 42 23.75 -27.52 13.92
C TYR A 42 25.14 -27.35 13.36
N LYS A 43 25.98 -26.66 14.12
CA LYS A 43 27.38 -26.47 13.80
C LYS A 43 28.15 -27.70 14.24
N TYR A 44 29.12 -28.12 13.44
CA TYR A 44 30.06 -29.15 13.84
C TYR A 44 30.88 -28.68 15.05
N TYR A 45 31.09 -29.56 16.04
CA TYR A 45 31.77 -29.17 17.28
C TYR A 45 32.97 -30.06 17.64
N SER A 46 32.96 -31.38 17.36
CA SER A 46 34.13 -32.26 17.57
C SER A 46 33.92 -33.71 17.10
N THR A 47 35.00 -34.52 17.08
CA THR A 47 34.97 -35.99 17.02
C THR A 47 35.07 -36.60 18.42
N SER A 48 34.22 -37.58 18.74
CA SER A 48 34.35 -38.41 19.94
C SER A 48 35.67 -39.21 19.90
N SER A 49 36.13 -39.67 21.07
CA SER A 49 37.28 -40.60 21.18
C SER A 49 37.09 -41.92 20.43
N SER A 50 35.84 -42.26 20.10
CA SER A 50 35.44 -43.40 19.27
C SER A 50 35.41 -43.11 17.77
N GLY A 51 35.91 -41.95 17.32
CA GLY A 51 36.03 -41.60 15.91
C GLY A 51 34.73 -41.19 15.23
N HIS A 52 33.68 -40.85 15.99
CA HIS A 52 32.38 -40.45 15.44
C HIS A 52 32.13 -38.96 15.70
N MET A 53 31.43 -38.28 14.79
CA MET A 53 31.24 -36.84 14.88
C MET A 53 30.11 -36.42 15.83
N GLN A 54 30.20 -35.19 16.33
CA GLN A 54 29.16 -34.54 17.11
C GLN A 54 28.82 -33.17 16.53
N PHE A 55 27.53 -32.94 16.32
CA PHE A 55 26.96 -31.68 15.89
C PHE A 55 26.22 -31.05 17.07
N SER A 56 26.43 -29.77 17.33
CA SER A 56 25.70 -29.01 18.34
C SER A 56 24.86 -27.95 17.67
N SER A 57 23.61 -27.85 18.11
CA SER A 57 22.76 -26.71 17.82
C SER A 57 23.45 -25.43 18.29
N ASP A 58 23.41 -24.37 17.48
CA ASP A 58 23.85 -23.04 17.92
C ASP A 58 22.79 -22.31 18.80
N ARG A 59 21.70 -23.00 19.13
CA ARG A 59 20.57 -22.51 19.94
C ARG A 59 20.59 -23.10 21.37
N THR A 60 20.34 -22.25 22.35
CA THR A 60 20.03 -22.56 23.76
C THR A 60 18.65 -22.01 24.12
N ASP A 61 17.73 -22.82 24.67
CA ASP A 61 16.50 -22.32 25.29
C ASP A 61 16.48 -22.67 26.80
N GLY A 62 15.80 -21.88 27.63
CA GLY A 62 15.93 -21.97 29.10
C GLY A 62 15.52 -23.30 29.74
N VAL A 63 14.82 -24.20 29.02
CA VAL A 63 14.42 -25.54 29.50
C VAL A 63 15.26 -26.64 28.83
N ILE A 64 15.70 -26.39 27.59
CA ILE A 64 16.53 -27.27 26.75
C ILE A 64 17.89 -26.61 26.49
N GLN A 65 18.89 -27.12 27.20
CA GLN A 65 20.29 -26.78 26.99
C GLN A 65 20.89 -27.78 25.98
N ASN A 66 21.69 -27.31 25.03
CA ASN A 66 22.56 -28.13 24.18
C ASN A 66 21.88 -29.33 23.49
N LEU A 67 21.15 -29.03 22.40
CA LEU A 67 20.69 -30.03 21.45
C LEU A 67 21.89 -30.51 20.63
N SER A 68 22.11 -31.82 20.57
CA SER A 68 23.24 -32.39 19.83
C SER A 68 22.88 -33.67 19.11
N ILE A 69 23.49 -33.86 17.95
CA ILE A 69 23.44 -35.09 17.20
C ILE A 69 24.80 -35.74 17.38
N GLY A 70 24.84 -36.91 18.02
CA GLY A 70 26.08 -37.56 18.37
C GLY A 70 25.95 -39.07 18.35
N TRP A 71 27.07 -39.75 18.18
CA TRP A 71 27.13 -41.21 18.20
C TRP A 71 27.22 -41.76 19.63
N ASN A 72 26.40 -42.76 19.91
CA ASN A 72 26.48 -43.55 21.12
C ASN A 72 27.27 -44.84 20.84
N SER A 73 28.51 -44.90 21.33
CA SER A 73 29.41 -46.02 21.09
C SER A 73 28.98 -47.32 21.77
N PHE A 74 28.21 -47.23 22.85
CA PHE A 74 27.72 -48.39 23.57
C PHE A 74 26.54 -49.02 22.85
N ALA A 75 25.55 -48.20 22.48
CA ALA A 75 24.36 -48.63 21.75
C ALA A 75 24.62 -48.83 20.24
N ARG A 76 25.83 -48.52 19.77
CA ARG A 76 26.26 -48.57 18.36
C ARG A 76 25.24 -47.89 17.43
N ARG A 77 24.81 -46.67 17.76
CA ARG A 77 23.83 -45.91 16.99
C ARG A 77 23.98 -44.39 17.13
N TRP A 78 23.40 -43.66 16.19
CA TRP A 78 23.25 -42.20 16.33
C TRP A 78 22.11 -41.86 17.25
N GLU A 79 22.33 -40.80 18.02
CA GLU A 79 21.39 -40.31 19.01
C GLU A 79 21.25 -38.81 18.87
N ILE A 80 19.99 -38.37 18.80
CA ILE A 80 19.65 -36.97 19.01
C ILE A 80 19.42 -36.81 20.49
N ASN A 81 20.25 -35.96 21.09
CA ASN A 81 20.33 -35.74 22.51
C ASN A 81 19.88 -34.33 22.83
N VAL A 82 19.12 -34.21 23.91
CA VAL A 82 18.60 -32.97 24.46
C VAL A 82 19.04 -32.92 25.92
N THR A 83 19.62 -31.81 26.41
CA THR A 83 19.85 -31.63 27.86
C THR A 83 18.70 -30.82 28.44
N LYS A 84 18.00 -31.34 29.45
CA LYS A 84 16.88 -30.65 30.13
C LYS A 84 17.08 -30.57 31.63
N LEU A 85 16.56 -29.53 32.29
CA LEU A 85 16.60 -29.42 33.75
C LEU A 85 15.56 -30.34 34.39
N VAL A 86 15.99 -31.33 35.17
CA VAL A 86 15.13 -32.17 36.00
C VAL A 86 15.41 -31.80 37.45
N SER A 87 14.43 -31.18 38.12
CA SER A 87 14.58 -30.67 39.51
C SER A 87 15.79 -29.72 39.69
N GLY A 88 16.05 -28.87 38.69
CA GLY A 88 17.18 -27.92 38.70
C GLY A 88 18.52 -28.50 38.23
N VAL A 89 18.58 -29.78 37.85
CA VAL A 89 19.81 -30.46 37.40
C VAL A 89 19.78 -30.73 35.89
N PRO A 90 20.79 -30.27 35.10
CA PRO A 90 20.91 -30.59 33.68
C PRO A 90 21.05 -32.10 33.46
N THR A 91 20.08 -32.68 32.78
CA THR A 91 19.97 -34.12 32.53
C THR A 91 19.87 -34.36 31.02
N ARG A 92 20.80 -35.13 30.46
CA ARG A 92 20.80 -35.51 29.04
C ARG A 92 19.77 -36.62 28.78
N VAL A 93 18.94 -36.43 27.75
CA VAL A 93 17.90 -37.37 27.33
C VAL A 93 18.02 -37.64 25.83
N THR A 94 17.97 -38.90 25.45
CA THR A 94 17.94 -39.33 24.04
C THR A 94 16.51 -39.30 23.53
N VAL A 95 16.24 -38.52 22.48
CA VAL A 95 14.89 -38.31 21.94
C VAL A 95 14.64 -39.06 20.64
N ALA A 96 15.69 -39.28 19.85
CA ALA A 96 15.62 -40.07 18.64
C ALA A 96 16.89 -40.90 18.49
N THR A 97 16.74 -42.08 17.91
CA THR A 97 17.86 -42.99 17.67
C THR A 97 17.80 -43.54 16.27
N SER A 98 18.96 -43.75 15.68
CA SER A 98 19.00 -44.40 14.38
C SER A 98 19.11 -45.92 14.51
N SER A 99 18.66 -46.66 13.50
CA SER A 99 19.08 -48.05 13.30
C SER A 99 20.48 -48.18 12.66
N SER A 100 21.08 -47.07 12.23
CA SER A 100 22.37 -47.05 11.54
C SER A 100 23.55 -47.18 12.50
N THR A 101 24.56 -47.94 12.06
CA THR A 101 25.84 -48.10 12.76
C THR A 101 27.00 -47.27 12.18
N GLY A 102 26.71 -46.40 11.21
CA GLY A 102 27.75 -45.68 10.45
C GLY A 102 28.41 -44.54 11.23
N THR A 103 29.47 -43.97 10.66
CA THR A 103 30.28 -42.87 11.23
C THR A 103 29.61 -41.48 11.14
N TYR A 104 28.43 -41.36 10.53
CA TYR A 104 27.67 -40.11 10.35
C TYR A 104 26.17 -40.29 10.69
N PRO A 105 25.46 -39.25 11.18
CA PRO A 105 24.05 -39.34 11.47
C PRO A 105 23.26 -39.65 10.21
N PRO A 106 22.38 -40.67 10.21
CA PRO A 106 21.64 -40.99 9.00
C PRO A 106 20.58 -39.93 8.72
N VAL A 107 20.24 -39.73 7.45
CA VAL A 107 19.22 -38.75 7.03
C VAL A 107 17.80 -39.29 7.23
N LYS A 108 17.64 -40.62 7.24
CA LYS A 108 16.38 -41.35 7.41
C LYS A 108 16.56 -42.45 8.47
N ALA A 109 15.51 -43.19 8.80
CA ALA A 109 15.54 -44.31 9.75
C ALA A 109 15.84 -43.91 11.21
N TRP A 110 15.27 -42.77 11.63
CA TRP A 110 15.21 -42.39 13.04
C TRP A 110 13.97 -42.98 13.70
N SER A 111 14.19 -43.78 14.73
CA SER A 111 13.17 -44.24 15.66
C SER A 111 13.07 -43.24 16.80
N VAL A 112 11.93 -42.57 16.88
CA VAL A 112 11.58 -41.67 17.97
C VAL A 112 11.32 -42.51 19.21
N LEU A 113 12.04 -42.25 20.30
CA LEU A 113 11.94 -43.13 21.46
C LEU A 113 10.70 -42.85 22.31
N TYR A 114 10.20 -41.60 22.38
CA TYR A 114 9.05 -41.24 23.24
C TYR A 114 8.43 -39.86 22.87
N PRO A 115 7.10 -39.68 22.92
CA PRO A 115 6.02 -40.64 22.62
C PRO A 115 5.29 -40.29 21.29
N TYR A 116 4.76 -41.33 20.62
CA TYR A 116 3.88 -41.32 19.43
C TYR A 116 4.51 -41.27 18.02
N GLY A 117 4.86 -42.47 17.52
CA GLY A 117 4.26 -43.08 16.31
C GLY A 117 4.55 -42.55 14.90
N ASN A 118 5.04 -41.32 14.72
CA ASN A 118 5.37 -40.80 13.39
C ASN A 118 6.91 -40.79 13.15
N PRO A 119 7.40 -41.13 11.94
CA PRO A 119 8.81 -41.00 11.61
C PRO A 119 9.24 -39.53 11.68
N LEU A 120 10.29 -39.23 12.46
CA LEU A 120 10.93 -37.91 12.48
C LEU A 120 11.71 -37.69 11.18
N GLY A 121 11.43 -36.58 10.50
CA GLY A 121 12.23 -36.06 9.39
C GLY A 121 13.37 -35.17 9.90
N LEU A 122 14.46 -35.14 9.13
CA LEU A 122 15.64 -34.32 9.38
C LEU A 122 15.86 -33.41 8.16
N TYR A 123 15.66 -32.10 8.31
CA TYR A 123 15.91 -31.03 7.36
C TYR A 123 16.00 -29.59 7.94
N THR A 124 16.81 -28.73 7.41
CA THR A 124 17.32 -27.54 8.14
C THR A 124 16.30 -26.41 8.56
N PRO A 125 16.33 -25.69 9.72
CA PRO A 125 15.19 -24.98 10.35
C PRO A 125 14.92 -23.52 9.99
N LEU A 126 13.74 -23.08 10.49
CA LEU A 126 12.70 -22.10 10.09
C LEU A 126 12.71 -20.63 10.58
N LYS A 127 13.80 -20.10 11.16
CA LYS A 127 14.15 -18.64 11.21
C LYS A 127 15.39 -18.41 12.09
N VAL A 128 16.57 -18.59 11.51
CA VAL A 128 17.62 -17.59 11.70
C VAL A 128 17.35 -16.61 10.58
N TYR A 129 17.15 -15.32 10.84
CA TYR A 129 17.21 -14.31 9.80
C TYR A 129 18.67 -14.15 9.36
N ALA A 130 19.28 -15.26 8.94
CA ALA A 130 20.56 -15.24 8.30
C ALA A 130 20.28 -14.53 6.98
N THR A 131 20.97 -13.42 6.79
CA THR A 131 21.12 -12.88 5.46
C THR A 131 21.85 -13.94 4.65
N VAL A 132 21.14 -14.58 3.72
CA VAL A 132 21.72 -15.46 2.72
C VAL A 132 22.00 -14.57 1.52
N ALA A 133 23.28 -14.36 1.24
CA ALA A 133 23.70 -13.54 0.11
C ALA A 133 24.05 -14.45 -1.07
N GLN A 134 23.81 -13.97 -2.29
CA GLN A 134 24.36 -14.60 -3.47
C GLN A 134 25.90 -14.54 -3.45
N THR A 135 26.55 -15.62 -3.85
CA THR A 135 28.00 -15.68 -4.05
C THR A 135 28.40 -14.90 -5.30
N SER A 136 29.52 -14.19 -5.26
CA SER A 136 29.97 -13.35 -6.38
C SER A 136 30.62 -14.11 -7.54
N LEU A 137 30.60 -15.45 -7.54
CA LEU A 137 31.41 -16.31 -8.42
C LEU A 137 30.61 -17.42 -9.13
N CYS A 138 29.30 -17.25 -9.35
CA CYS A 138 28.51 -18.23 -10.10
C CYS A 138 28.29 -17.78 -11.56
N ASP A 139 28.55 -18.69 -12.51
CA ASP A 139 28.34 -18.45 -13.95
C ASP A 139 26.90 -18.81 -14.41
N ASP A 140 26.13 -19.54 -13.58
CA ASP A 140 24.71 -19.89 -13.78
C ASP A 140 24.00 -19.96 -12.41
N CYS A 141 23.76 -18.79 -11.83
CA CYS A 141 23.28 -18.63 -10.46
C CYS A 141 21.81 -19.05 -10.30
N ARG A 142 21.54 -20.36 -10.28
CA ARG A 142 20.19 -20.90 -10.07
C ARG A 142 19.78 -20.86 -8.60
N TRP A 143 18.51 -20.58 -8.33
CA TRP A 143 17.96 -20.58 -6.98
C TRP A 143 18.09 -21.96 -6.33
N SER A 144 17.85 -23.03 -7.10
CA SER A 144 17.97 -24.41 -6.64
C SER A 144 19.41 -24.86 -6.36
N ASN A 145 20.41 -24.12 -6.83
CA ASN A 145 21.83 -24.47 -6.68
C ASN A 145 22.38 -23.93 -5.34
N PRO A 146 22.77 -24.80 -4.38
CA PRO A 146 23.33 -24.34 -3.11
C PRO A 146 24.61 -23.50 -3.26
N ALA A 147 25.39 -23.69 -4.34
CA ALA A 147 26.61 -22.92 -4.60
C ALA A 147 26.36 -21.45 -4.97
N THR A 148 25.13 -21.12 -5.37
CA THR A 148 24.68 -19.73 -5.58
C THR A 148 24.67 -18.93 -4.28
N TRP A 149 24.61 -19.59 -3.11
CA TRP A 149 24.31 -18.96 -1.83
C TRP A 149 25.49 -19.03 -0.86
N SER A 150 25.76 -17.93 -0.15
CA SER A 150 26.88 -17.79 0.79
C SER A 150 26.80 -18.76 1.98
N SER A 151 25.60 -19.26 2.28
CA SER A 151 25.36 -20.28 3.30
C SER A 151 25.69 -21.69 2.82
N GLY A 152 25.80 -21.93 1.51
CA GLY A 152 25.85 -23.27 0.93
C GLY A 152 24.52 -24.02 0.99
N PHE A 153 23.41 -23.33 1.27
CA PHE A 153 22.05 -23.89 1.33
C PHE A 153 21.07 -23.02 0.54
N LEU A 154 20.04 -23.65 -0.04
CA LEU A 154 18.95 -22.93 -0.69
C LEU A 154 18.25 -22.01 0.33
N PRO A 155 17.84 -20.79 -0.06
CA PRO A 155 17.00 -19.95 0.77
C PRO A 155 15.66 -20.60 1.04
N ARG A 156 15.22 -20.46 2.28
CA ARG A 156 13.96 -21.02 2.76
C ARG A 156 13.02 -19.87 3.13
N ALA A 157 11.74 -20.17 3.36
CA ALA A 157 10.63 -19.21 3.56
C ALA A 157 10.89 -18.08 4.58
N TYR A 158 11.91 -18.22 5.40
CA TYR A 158 12.18 -17.44 6.57
C TYR A 158 13.57 -16.78 6.55
N ASP A 159 14.40 -17.13 5.57
CA ASP A 159 15.70 -16.50 5.36
C ASP A 159 15.51 -15.11 4.72
N ASN A 160 16.40 -14.17 5.01
CA ASN A 160 16.47 -12.88 4.31
C ASN A 160 17.45 -13.04 3.15
N VAL A 161 17.00 -12.85 1.92
CA VAL A 161 17.81 -13.13 0.73
C VAL A 161 18.33 -11.83 0.15
N THR A 162 19.63 -11.76 -0.11
CA THR A 162 20.26 -10.65 -0.84
C THR A 162 20.87 -11.17 -2.13
N ILE A 163 20.39 -10.67 -3.26
CA ILE A 163 20.89 -10.96 -4.61
C ILE A 163 21.88 -9.86 -4.99
N ASN A 164 23.11 -10.25 -5.35
CA ASN A 164 24.24 -9.37 -5.66
C ASN A 164 24.73 -9.52 -7.11
N SER A 165 24.01 -10.28 -7.93
CA SER A 165 24.24 -10.56 -9.34
C SER A 165 22.94 -11.13 -9.93
N ASP A 166 22.94 -11.64 -11.15
CA ASP A 166 21.76 -12.27 -11.75
C ASP A 166 21.49 -13.64 -11.11
N VAL A 167 20.21 -13.96 -10.85
CA VAL A 167 19.74 -15.25 -10.33
C VAL A 167 18.59 -15.78 -11.18
N ILE A 168 18.63 -17.08 -11.48
CA ILE A 168 17.56 -17.80 -12.18
C ILE A 168 16.69 -18.56 -11.17
N LEU A 169 15.42 -18.19 -11.07
CA LEU A 169 14.37 -18.86 -10.28
C LEU A 169 13.84 -20.09 -11.01
N ASP A 170 14.53 -21.21 -10.88
CA ASP A 170 14.25 -22.46 -11.58
C ASP A 170 13.32 -23.43 -10.82
N ILE A 171 12.99 -23.13 -9.56
CA ILE A 171 12.06 -23.88 -8.71
C ILE A 171 11.04 -22.95 -8.02
N GLU A 172 9.98 -23.52 -7.45
CA GLU A 172 9.14 -22.78 -6.52
C GLU A 172 9.96 -22.44 -5.26
N ALA A 173 10.12 -21.14 -5.01
CA ALA A 173 10.95 -20.63 -3.93
C ALA A 173 10.11 -19.92 -2.88
N SER A 174 10.66 -19.87 -1.66
CA SER A 174 10.10 -19.06 -0.60
C SER A 174 11.21 -18.36 0.18
N CYS A 175 10.98 -17.11 0.58
CA CYS A 175 11.87 -16.38 1.47
C CYS A 175 11.11 -15.38 2.34
N ASN A 176 11.78 -14.85 3.38
CA ASN A 176 11.19 -13.82 4.22
C ASN A 176 11.30 -12.46 3.54
N THR A 177 12.49 -11.90 3.45
CA THR A 177 12.72 -10.68 2.68
C THR A 177 13.56 -11.00 1.47
N LEU A 178 13.34 -10.26 0.38
CA LEU A 178 14.17 -10.31 -0.81
C LEU A 178 14.72 -8.92 -1.06
N LYS A 179 16.05 -8.81 -1.09
CA LYS A 179 16.76 -7.63 -1.52
C LYS A 179 17.52 -7.96 -2.81
N ILE A 180 17.29 -7.20 -3.87
CA ILE A 180 18.13 -7.24 -5.07
C ILE A 180 19.00 -6.00 -5.02
N ASN A 181 20.26 -6.15 -4.62
CA ASN A 181 21.20 -5.04 -4.71
C ASN A 181 21.32 -4.64 -6.18
N SER A 182 21.61 -3.38 -6.45
CA SER A 182 21.98 -2.96 -7.80
C SER A 182 23.31 -2.25 -7.73
N VAL A 183 24.10 -2.38 -8.78
CA VAL A 183 25.21 -1.45 -9.02
C VAL A 183 24.67 -0.05 -9.31
N THR A 184 25.47 0.96 -9.01
CA THR A 184 25.11 2.37 -9.13
C THR A 184 25.15 2.90 -10.58
N SER A 185 25.57 2.09 -11.55
CA SER A 185 25.74 2.51 -12.94
C SER A 185 24.53 2.20 -13.82
N PHE A 186 23.82 3.26 -14.20
CA PHE A 186 22.86 3.28 -15.32
C PHE A 186 23.64 3.06 -16.65
N PRO A 187 23.11 2.34 -17.68
CA PRO A 187 21.69 2.16 -17.97
C PRO A 187 21.12 0.73 -17.91
N TYR A 188 21.92 -0.34 -17.81
CA TYR A 188 21.37 -1.70 -17.98
C TYR A 188 22.02 -2.83 -17.16
N ASP A 189 23.00 -2.55 -16.29
CA ASP A 189 23.74 -3.61 -15.58
C ASP A 189 23.19 -3.92 -14.18
N GLY A 190 21.88 -3.80 -14.00
CA GLY A 190 21.27 -4.14 -12.72
C GLY A 190 21.13 -5.64 -12.52
N HIS A 191 21.38 -6.11 -11.29
CA HIS A 191 21.17 -7.50 -10.91
C HIS A 191 19.70 -7.90 -11.06
N SER A 192 19.47 -9.16 -11.44
CA SER A 192 18.14 -9.63 -11.75
C SER A 192 17.74 -10.92 -11.04
N LEU A 193 16.45 -11.12 -10.85
CA LEU A 193 15.83 -12.40 -10.52
C LEU A 193 14.90 -12.76 -11.69
N THR A 194 15.33 -13.67 -12.56
CA THR A 194 14.57 -14.10 -13.74
C THR A 194 14.12 -15.53 -13.58
N GLY A 195 13.06 -15.97 -14.27
CA GLY A 195 12.65 -17.36 -14.25
C GLY A 195 11.89 -17.75 -15.51
N PRO A 196 11.80 -19.06 -15.82
CA PRO A 196 11.03 -19.53 -16.96
C PRO A 196 9.57 -19.07 -16.86
N ALA A 197 9.01 -18.68 -18.00
CA ALA A 197 7.60 -18.35 -18.12
C ALA A 197 6.74 -19.54 -17.64
N LEU A 198 5.62 -19.24 -16.98
CA LEU A 198 4.65 -20.22 -16.45
C LEU A 198 5.11 -21.12 -15.28
N ALA A 199 6.40 -21.21 -14.97
CA ALA A 199 6.91 -22.12 -13.94
C ALA A 199 7.50 -21.43 -12.70
N SER A 200 8.10 -20.25 -12.85
CA SER A 200 8.80 -19.55 -11.77
C SER A 200 7.84 -18.95 -10.73
N ARG A 201 7.86 -19.48 -9.50
CA ARG A 201 6.97 -19.08 -8.41
C ARG A 201 7.78 -18.65 -7.20
N LEU A 202 7.52 -17.44 -6.68
CA LEU A 202 8.16 -16.93 -5.46
C LEU A 202 7.12 -16.60 -4.39
N LYS A 203 7.26 -17.18 -3.21
CA LYS A 203 6.50 -16.81 -2.02
C LYS A 203 7.34 -15.91 -1.10
N LEU A 204 6.86 -14.70 -0.84
CA LEU A 204 7.56 -13.71 -0.02
C LEU A 204 6.76 -13.42 1.25
N ASN A 205 7.36 -13.66 2.41
CA ASN A 205 6.68 -13.47 3.70
C ASN A 205 6.92 -12.09 4.37
N GLY A 206 7.84 -11.31 3.84
CA GLY A 206 8.27 -9.98 4.31
C GLY A 206 8.47 -9.00 3.16
N ASN A 207 9.41 -8.06 3.31
CA ASN A 207 9.60 -6.94 2.38
C ASN A 207 10.36 -7.35 1.11
N LEU A 208 10.09 -6.61 0.03
CA LEU A 208 10.84 -6.61 -1.22
C LEU A 208 11.56 -5.27 -1.37
N ASP A 209 12.88 -5.30 -1.54
CA ASP A 209 13.71 -4.12 -1.82
C ASP A 209 14.50 -4.35 -3.11
N VAL A 210 14.26 -3.52 -4.13
CA VAL A 210 14.94 -3.61 -5.43
C VAL A 210 15.78 -2.36 -5.64
N GLY A 211 17.09 -2.54 -5.81
CA GLY A 211 18.01 -1.44 -6.10
C GLY A 211 17.65 -0.68 -7.38
N VAL A 212 18.32 0.44 -7.62
CA VAL A 212 18.05 1.45 -8.67
C VAL A 212 17.85 0.88 -10.08
N SER A 213 18.48 -0.25 -10.40
CA SER A 213 18.36 -0.91 -11.72
C SER A 213 17.96 -2.38 -11.63
N GLY A 214 17.50 -2.85 -10.48
CA GLY A 214 17.17 -4.26 -10.30
C GLY A 214 16.00 -4.72 -11.17
N ARG A 215 16.04 -5.98 -11.60
CA ARG A 215 15.02 -6.58 -12.48
C ARG A 215 14.44 -7.84 -11.86
N ILE A 216 13.12 -7.98 -11.85
CA ILE A 216 12.43 -9.22 -11.47
C ILE A 216 11.55 -9.64 -12.65
N GLU A 217 11.78 -10.82 -13.21
CA GLU A 217 10.96 -11.38 -14.27
C GLU A 217 10.60 -12.83 -13.96
N ILE A 218 9.46 -13.04 -13.30
CA ILE A 218 9.00 -14.35 -12.86
C ILE A 218 7.53 -14.55 -13.22
N TYR A 219 7.06 -15.79 -13.21
CA TYR A 219 5.67 -16.08 -13.54
C TYR A 219 4.72 -15.59 -12.46
N SER A 220 4.93 -16.03 -11.21
CA SER A 220 4.01 -15.74 -10.10
C SER A 220 4.74 -15.32 -8.83
N MET A 221 4.22 -14.33 -8.12
CA MET A 221 4.66 -13.97 -6.77
C MET A 221 3.47 -14.04 -5.80
N GLU A 222 3.63 -14.76 -4.69
CA GLU A 222 2.69 -14.75 -3.56
C GLU A 222 3.26 -13.87 -2.44
N LEU A 223 2.56 -12.79 -2.12
CA LEU A 223 2.86 -11.90 -1.00
C LEU A 223 2.10 -12.40 0.24
N ALA A 224 2.78 -13.18 1.06
CA ALA A 224 2.20 -13.99 2.14
C ALA A 224 2.82 -13.64 3.51
N GLY A 225 2.46 -12.51 4.10
CA GLY A 225 2.99 -12.09 5.39
C GLY A 225 1.94 -12.11 6.50
N ASN A 226 2.42 -12.16 7.75
CA ASN A 226 1.61 -11.85 8.94
C ASN A 226 1.90 -10.43 9.46
N ALA A 227 2.49 -9.58 8.63
CA ALA A 227 2.76 -8.17 8.90
C ALA A 227 2.63 -7.39 7.60
N ARG A 228 2.39 -6.08 7.69
CA ARG A 228 2.32 -5.22 6.50
C ARG A 228 3.65 -5.28 5.77
N GLN A 229 3.62 -5.69 4.50
CA GLN A 229 4.82 -5.78 3.66
C GLN A 229 5.05 -4.46 2.94
N ALA A 230 6.31 -4.07 2.80
CA ALA A 230 6.72 -2.98 1.92
C ALA A 230 7.35 -3.57 0.65
N LEU A 231 6.89 -3.10 -0.50
CA LEU A 231 7.61 -3.24 -1.75
C LEU A 231 8.23 -1.88 -2.04
N GLN A 232 9.55 -1.84 -2.14
CA GLN A 232 10.31 -0.62 -2.40
C GLN A 232 11.31 -0.85 -3.54
N SER A 233 11.51 0.19 -4.34
CA SER A 233 12.66 0.36 -5.20
C SER A 233 13.36 1.66 -4.90
N ASN A 234 14.70 1.62 -4.86
CA ASN A 234 15.51 2.80 -4.53
C ASN A 234 15.82 3.68 -5.76
N GLY A 235 15.31 3.31 -6.94
CA GLY A 235 15.54 4.02 -8.20
C GLY A 235 14.33 4.80 -8.68
N GLU A 236 14.55 6.06 -9.04
CA GLU A 236 13.56 6.89 -9.72
C GLU A 236 13.28 6.40 -11.16
N ARG A 237 14.20 5.64 -11.77
CA ARG A 237 14.11 5.13 -13.14
C ARG A 237 14.82 3.78 -13.26
N GLY A 238 14.18 2.80 -13.91
CA GLY A 238 14.86 1.59 -14.39
C GLY A 238 14.70 0.31 -13.58
N VAL A 239 13.81 0.27 -12.58
CA VAL A 239 13.41 -1.00 -11.95
C VAL A 239 12.31 -1.67 -12.78
N TRP A 240 12.56 -2.90 -13.20
CA TRP A 240 11.66 -3.67 -14.05
C TRP A 240 11.13 -4.87 -13.29
N ILE A 241 9.86 -4.83 -12.91
CA ILE A 241 9.22 -5.96 -12.23
C ILE A 241 8.11 -6.48 -13.14
N ARG A 242 8.37 -7.58 -13.84
CA ARG A 242 7.42 -8.25 -14.71
C ARG A 242 6.96 -9.53 -14.05
N MET A 243 5.68 -9.60 -13.77
CA MET A 243 5.01 -10.79 -13.28
C MET A 243 3.74 -11.04 -14.07
N GLN A 244 3.45 -12.30 -14.37
CA GLN A 244 2.16 -12.67 -14.98
C GLN A 244 1.08 -12.80 -13.91
N ARG A 245 1.43 -13.19 -12.69
CA ARG A 245 0.49 -13.32 -11.58
C ARG A 245 1.06 -12.77 -10.27
N VAL A 246 0.26 -11.97 -9.57
CA VAL A 246 0.55 -11.49 -8.22
C VAL A 246 -0.57 -11.93 -7.29
N ILE A 247 -0.24 -12.70 -6.26
CA ILE A 247 -1.21 -13.21 -5.29
C ILE A 247 -1.03 -12.44 -3.99
N ILE A 248 -2.06 -11.70 -3.57
CA ILE A 248 -2.09 -10.98 -2.30
C ILE A 248 -2.71 -11.92 -1.26
N ASN A 249 -1.88 -12.50 -0.41
CA ASN A 249 -2.28 -13.40 0.67
C ASN A 249 -1.77 -12.89 2.03
N ASN A 250 -1.84 -11.57 2.23
CA ASN A 250 -1.35 -10.92 3.43
C ASN A 250 -2.49 -10.12 4.08
N PRO A 251 -3.07 -10.56 5.21
CA PRO A 251 -4.20 -9.87 5.84
C PRO A 251 -3.91 -8.42 6.27
N TYR A 252 -2.65 -8.06 6.51
CA TYR A 252 -2.25 -6.69 6.90
C TYR A 252 -1.97 -5.77 5.69
N GLY A 253 -2.02 -6.35 4.50
CA GLY A 253 -1.82 -5.68 3.22
C GLY A 253 -0.36 -5.47 2.83
N VAL A 254 -0.21 -4.96 1.62
CA VAL A 254 1.06 -4.71 0.92
C VAL A 254 1.13 -3.24 0.57
N ARG A 255 2.22 -2.58 0.92
CA ARG A 255 2.46 -1.15 0.69
C ARG A 255 3.46 -0.96 -0.43
N LEU A 256 3.13 -0.15 -1.43
CA LEU A 256 4.08 0.30 -2.45
C LEU A 256 4.77 1.56 -1.93
N LEU A 257 6.10 1.54 -1.87
CA LEU A 257 6.92 2.68 -1.44
C LEU A 257 7.72 3.30 -2.60
N SER A 258 7.58 2.78 -3.81
CA SER A 258 8.14 3.34 -5.06
C SER A 258 7.26 2.96 -6.25
N ALA A 259 7.59 3.46 -7.45
CA ALA A 259 6.84 3.13 -8.66
C ALA A 259 7.03 1.63 -9.03
N PHE A 260 6.07 0.79 -8.66
CA PHE A 260 6.00 -0.60 -9.09
C PHE A 260 5.23 -0.69 -10.40
N GLY A 261 5.93 -0.38 -11.50
CA GLY A 261 5.44 -0.73 -12.82
C GLY A 261 5.46 -2.24 -12.98
N PHE A 262 4.33 -2.92 -12.72
CA PHE A 262 4.04 -4.26 -13.27
C PHE A 262 3.81 -4.14 -14.78
N LEU A 263 4.74 -3.52 -15.51
CA LEU A 263 4.46 -2.96 -16.83
C LEU A 263 5.09 -3.77 -17.96
N SER A 264 4.12 -4.28 -18.73
CA SER A 264 4.18 -4.84 -20.06
C SER A 264 4.71 -6.27 -20.16
N PRO A 265 3.84 -7.27 -20.39
CA PRO A 265 4.31 -8.56 -20.86
C PRO A 265 5.10 -8.35 -22.17
N PRO A 266 6.25 -9.01 -22.35
CA PRO A 266 6.87 -9.12 -23.66
C PRO A 266 5.93 -9.99 -24.51
N SER A 267 4.91 -9.36 -25.12
CA SER A 267 3.89 -9.96 -25.99
C SER A 267 3.06 -11.11 -25.38
N SER A 268 1.73 -10.98 -25.42
CA SER A 268 0.69 -12.03 -25.28
C SER A 268 0.19 -12.51 -23.91
N VAL A 269 0.89 -12.35 -22.77
CA VAL A 269 0.39 -12.93 -21.50
C VAL A 269 -0.18 -11.87 -20.54
N ALA A 270 -1.43 -12.07 -20.13
CA ALA A 270 -2.13 -11.14 -19.24
C ALA A 270 -1.54 -11.10 -17.82
N CYS A 271 -1.26 -9.90 -17.31
CA CYS A 271 -0.89 -9.70 -15.91
C CYS A 271 -2.14 -9.77 -15.02
N GLU A 272 -2.15 -10.65 -14.04
CA GLU A 272 -3.26 -10.91 -13.12
C GLU A 272 -2.88 -10.54 -11.69
N THR A 273 -3.74 -9.82 -10.98
CA THR A 273 -3.65 -9.63 -9.53
C THR A 273 -4.78 -10.41 -8.86
N GLN A 274 -4.44 -11.39 -8.03
CA GLN A 274 -5.40 -12.22 -7.30
C GLN A 274 -5.38 -11.86 -5.81
N PHE A 275 -6.52 -11.46 -5.28
CA PHE A 275 -6.69 -11.28 -3.84
C PHE A 275 -7.17 -12.57 -3.17
N VAL A 276 -6.34 -13.09 -2.27
CA VAL A 276 -6.74 -14.12 -1.30
C VAL A 276 -7.12 -13.44 0.02
N LYS A 277 -6.26 -12.54 0.52
CA LYS A 277 -6.43 -11.76 1.78
C LYS A 277 -5.77 -10.38 1.69
N GLY A 278 -6.33 -9.41 2.40
CA GLY A 278 -5.79 -8.07 2.60
C GLY A 278 -5.84 -7.15 1.39
N LYS A 279 -5.05 -6.07 1.43
CA LYS A 279 -5.16 -4.91 0.54
C LYS A 279 -3.82 -4.55 -0.10
N ILE A 280 -3.82 -3.78 -1.19
CA ILE A 280 -2.61 -3.14 -1.73
C ILE A 280 -2.74 -1.63 -1.53
N PHE A 281 -1.74 -0.98 -0.91
CA PHE A 281 -1.68 0.46 -0.73
C PHE A 281 -0.72 1.05 -1.77
N LEU A 282 -1.21 1.95 -2.62
CA LEU A 282 -0.42 2.50 -3.71
C LEU A 282 0.43 3.70 -3.30
N ASP A 283 0.06 4.46 -2.27
CA ASP A 283 0.86 5.56 -1.69
C ASP A 283 1.54 6.54 -2.67
N GLY A 284 0.88 6.87 -3.79
CA GLY A 284 1.49 7.73 -4.83
C GLY A 284 1.98 7.01 -6.07
N TYR A 285 1.89 5.68 -6.09
CA TYR A 285 2.46 4.86 -7.15
C TYR A 285 1.41 4.25 -8.07
N ILE A 286 1.87 3.86 -9.26
CA ILE A 286 1.02 3.28 -10.30
C ILE A 286 1.12 1.75 -10.22
N LEU A 287 -0.01 1.07 -10.09
CA LEU A 287 -0.15 -0.38 -10.24
C LEU A 287 -0.82 -0.66 -11.58
N SER A 288 -0.18 -1.40 -12.48
CA SER A 288 -0.78 -1.81 -13.76
C SER A 288 -1.03 -3.32 -13.81
N CYS A 289 -2.26 -3.75 -14.06
CA CYS A 289 -2.58 -5.18 -14.25
C CYS A 289 -3.76 -5.33 -15.21
N GLN A 290 -3.86 -6.44 -15.95
CA GLN A 290 -4.97 -6.65 -16.89
C GLN A 290 -6.23 -7.20 -16.22
N THR A 291 -6.06 -8.09 -15.24
CA THR A 291 -7.16 -8.78 -14.58
C THR A 291 -7.01 -8.69 -13.07
N ILE A 292 -8.10 -8.43 -12.35
CA ILE A 292 -8.16 -8.51 -10.90
C ILE A 292 -9.16 -9.57 -10.47
N LEU A 293 -8.74 -10.53 -9.65
CA LEU A 293 -9.56 -11.63 -9.15
C LEU A 293 -9.72 -11.55 -7.62
N GLY A 294 -10.87 -12.00 -7.11
CA GLY A 294 -11.10 -12.17 -5.67
C GLY A 294 -11.30 -10.88 -4.86
N ALA A 295 -11.31 -9.72 -5.51
CA ALA A 295 -11.46 -8.44 -4.83
C ALA A 295 -12.88 -8.22 -4.27
N ASN A 296 -12.98 -7.59 -3.10
CA ASN A 296 -14.22 -7.21 -2.42
C ASN A 296 -13.94 -6.15 -1.34
N SER A 297 -14.94 -5.82 -0.51
CA SER A 297 -14.80 -4.82 0.57
C SER A 297 -13.75 -5.14 1.64
N ALA A 298 -13.29 -6.39 1.77
CA ALA A 298 -12.18 -6.75 2.65
C ALA A 298 -10.84 -6.82 1.91
N ARG A 299 -10.86 -6.85 0.57
CA ARG A 299 -9.73 -7.18 -0.29
C ARG A 299 -9.71 -6.29 -1.53
N TYR A 300 -9.00 -5.17 -1.46
CA TYR A 300 -9.05 -4.14 -2.50
C TYR A 300 -7.78 -3.27 -2.52
N ILE A 301 -7.73 -2.34 -3.45
CA ILE A 301 -6.59 -1.44 -3.68
C ILE A 301 -6.88 -0.06 -3.08
N VAL A 302 -6.00 0.44 -2.23
CA VAL A 302 -6.09 1.74 -1.57
C VAL A 302 -5.18 2.72 -2.28
N THR A 303 -5.74 3.81 -2.81
CA THR A 303 -4.99 4.73 -3.70
C THR A 303 -4.59 6.06 -3.08
N ASN A 304 -5.14 6.39 -1.90
CA ASN A 304 -4.87 7.59 -1.08
C ASN A 304 -4.78 8.95 -1.83
N GLY A 305 -5.32 9.03 -3.04
CA GLY A 305 -5.30 10.22 -3.89
C GLY A 305 -4.09 10.41 -4.78
N ASN A 306 -2.95 9.78 -4.51
CA ASN A 306 -1.74 10.00 -5.30
C ASN A 306 -1.41 8.82 -6.22
N GLY A 307 -1.78 7.59 -5.85
CA GLY A 307 -1.52 6.40 -6.65
C GLY A 307 -2.64 6.07 -7.63
N TYR A 308 -2.34 5.30 -8.68
CA TYR A 308 -3.32 4.91 -9.71
C TYR A 308 -3.32 3.40 -9.95
N LEU A 309 -4.52 2.81 -10.02
CA LEU A 309 -4.70 1.49 -10.61
C LEU A 309 -4.94 1.63 -12.11
N VAL A 310 -4.16 0.92 -12.91
CA VAL A 310 -4.21 0.96 -14.37
C VAL A 310 -4.60 -0.41 -14.90
N LEU A 311 -5.72 -0.47 -15.62
CA LEU A 311 -6.20 -1.67 -16.29
C LEU A 311 -6.07 -1.47 -17.80
N PRO A 312 -4.95 -1.88 -18.42
CA PRO A 312 -4.82 -1.80 -19.87
C PRO A 312 -5.79 -2.79 -20.51
N GLY A 313 -6.56 -2.29 -21.46
CA GLY A 313 -7.49 -3.05 -22.26
C GLY A 313 -7.13 -2.94 -23.74
N ASN A 314 -7.02 -4.08 -24.39
CA ASN A 314 -7.00 -4.18 -25.85
C ASN A 314 -8.06 -5.16 -26.29
N GLY A 315 -8.97 -4.75 -27.18
CA GLY A 315 -10.00 -5.65 -27.70
C GLY A 315 -10.65 -5.14 -28.98
N THR A 316 -11.11 -6.09 -29.78
CA THR A 316 -11.94 -5.86 -30.97
C THR A 316 -13.23 -6.66 -30.82
N GLY A 317 -14.38 -6.04 -31.06
CA GLY A 317 -15.69 -6.70 -31.13
C GLY A 317 -16.31 -7.17 -29.82
N SER A 318 -15.69 -6.87 -28.66
CA SER A 318 -16.21 -7.25 -27.34
C SER A 318 -16.57 -6.02 -26.51
N ILE A 319 -17.65 -6.09 -25.73
CA ILE A 319 -17.98 -5.08 -24.72
C ILE A 319 -16.83 -5.04 -23.73
N TYR A 320 -16.18 -3.88 -23.64
CA TYR A 320 -15.17 -3.66 -22.62
C TYR A 320 -15.88 -3.50 -21.28
N ASN A 321 -15.50 -4.29 -20.28
CA ASN A 321 -16.05 -4.22 -18.93
C ASN A 321 -14.91 -4.35 -17.94
N GLN A 322 -14.59 -3.26 -17.25
CA GLN A 322 -13.54 -3.23 -16.24
C GLN A 322 -14.10 -2.91 -14.87
N TYR A 323 -13.53 -3.55 -13.87
CA TYR A 323 -13.87 -3.35 -12.47
C TYR A 323 -12.63 -2.91 -11.71
N PHE A 324 -12.72 -1.75 -11.08
CA PHE A 324 -11.68 -1.14 -10.26
C PHE A 324 -12.08 -1.33 -8.79
N PRO A 325 -11.54 -2.35 -8.11
CA PRO A 325 -11.76 -2.55 -6.68
C PRO A 325 -10.87 -1.58 -5.89
N ILE A 326 -11.24 -0.31 -5.90
CA ILE A 326 -10.46 0.77 -5.29
C ILE A 326 -11.14 1.36 -4.06
N GLY A 327 -10.32 1.99 -3.22
CA GLY A 327 -10.73 2.69 -2.02
C GLY A 327 -9.84 3.88 -1.72
N SER A 328 -10.40 4.87 -1.00
CA SER A 328 -9.66 6.08 -0.61
C SER A 328 -8.78 5.84 0.62
N SER A 329 -9.17 4.89 1.48
CA SER A 329 -8.50 4.54 2.73
C SER A 329 -8.61 3.04 3.01
N GLU A 330 -8.00 2.58 4.11
CA GLU A 330 -8.09 1.18 4.54
C GLU A 330 -9.51 0.75 4.93
N ASN A 331 -10.40 1.70 5.20
CA ASN A 331 -11.77 1.43 5.67
C ASN A 331 -12.84 1.90 4.67
N SER A 332 -12.43 2.30 3.47
CA SER A 332 -13.30 2.91 2.45
C SER A 332 -13.20 2.10 1.17
N TYR A 333 -14.27 1.38 0.80
CA TYR A 333 -14.32 0.59 -0.43
C TYR A 333 -15.35 1.19 -1.40
N THR A 334 -14.85 1.90 -2.41
CA THR A 334 -15.68 2.64 -3.37
C THR A 334 -15.38 2.19 -4.80
N PRO A 335 -15.70 0.94 -5.19
CA PRO A 335 -15.30 0.42 -6.48
C PRO A 335 -15.95 1.21 -7.62
N LEU A 336 -15.35 1.09 -8.80
CA LEU A 336 -15.84 1.70 -10.03
C LEU A 336 -15.90 0.63 -11.11
N LYS A 337 -17.02 0.54 -11.80
CA LYS A 337 -17.16 -0.30 -12.99
C LYS A 337 -17.28 0.62 -14.19
N ILE A 338 -16.48 0.36 -15.22
CA ILE A 338 -16.50 1.10 -16.48
C ILE A 338 -16.77 0.11 -17.59
N SER A 339 -17.74 0.45 -18.43
CA SER A 339 -18.14 -0.34 -19.58
C SER A 339 -18.08 0.51 -20.85
N ASN A 340 -17.61 -0.06 -21.95
CA ASN A 340 -17.65 0.58 -23.28
C ASN A 340 -18.35 -0.35 -24.27
N THR A 341 -19.33 0.17 -24.97
CA THR A 341 -20.13 -0.56 -25.96
C THR A 341 -19.61 -0.40 -27.39
N SER A 342 -18.54 0.38 -27.62
CA SER A 342 -17.91 0.51 -28.94
C SER A 342 -17.23 -0.79 -29.39
N THR A 343 -17.17 -1.00 -30.70
CA THR A 343 -16.71 -2.24 -31.34
C THR A 343 -15.20 -2.29 -31.58
N SER A 344 -14.49 -1.17 -31.46
CA SER A 344 -13.03 -1.08 -31.60
C SER A 344 -12.45 -0.13 -30.56
N TRP A 345 -11.54 -0.64 -29.73
CA TRP A 345 -10.94 0.17 -28.68
C TRP A 345 -9.54 -0.34 -28.29
N ARG A 346 -8.61 0.60 -28.11
CA ARG A 346 -7.36 0.39 -27.38
C ARG A 346 -7.34 1.42 -26.27
N VAL A 347 -7.50 0.97 -25.03
CA VAL A 347 -7.77 1.85 -23.90
C VAL A 347 -6.85 1.46 -22.76
N GLN A 348 -6.19 2.45 -22.20
CA GLN A 348 -5.59 2.34 -20.88
C GLN A 348 -6.47 3.12 -19.91
N LEU A 349 -7.20 2.41 -19.05
CA LEU A 349 -7.98 3.03 -17.98
C LEU A 349 -7.14 3.13 -16.73
N MET A 350 -7.10 4.32 -16.12
CA MET A 350 -6.49 4.56 -14.83
C MET A 350 -7.57 5.04 -13.88
N ALA A 351 -7.67 4.46 -12.69
CA ALA A 351 -8.59 4.93 -11.65
C ALA A 351 -7.87 5.12 -10.32
N ARG A 352 -8.26 6.17 -9.60
CA ARG A 352 -7.93 6.36 -8.18
C ARG A 352 -9.13 6.91 -7.44
N ALA A 353 -9.18 6.61 -6.16
CA ALA A 353 -10.13 7.15 -5.19
C ALA A 353 -9.37 8.08 -4.25
N GLU A 354 -9.85 9.31 -4.10
CA GLU A 354 -9.27 10.30 -3.20
C GLU A 354 -10.36 10.85 -2.31
N PHE A 355 -10.02 11.12 -1.07
CA PHE A 355 -10.82 11.99 -0.21
C PHE A 355 -9.96 13.23 0.07
N ASN A 356 -10.31 14.37 -0.53
CA ASN A 356 -9.52 15.59 -0.38
C ASN A 356 -10.38 16.74 0.12
N ALA A 357 -10.43 16.93 1.44
CA ALA A 357 -11.15 18.03 2.06
C ALA A 357 -10.61 19.43 1.66
N LEU A 358 -9.37 19.55 1.18
CA LEU A 358 -8.74 20.83 0.81
C LEU A 358 -9.08 21.28 -0.62
N LEU A 359 -9.38 20.35 -1.53
CA LEU A 359 -9.96 20.67 -2.84
C LEU A 359 -11.43 21.16 -2.72
N PHE A 360 -12.01 21.09 -1.52
CA PHE A 360 -13.35 21.58 -1.19
C PHE A 360 -13.27 22.66 -0.09
N PRO A 361 -12.80 23.88 -0.41
CA PRO A 361 -12.63 24.93 0.59
C PRO A 361 -13.97 25.30 1.23
N SER A 362 -14.12 24.99 2.52
CA SER A 362 -14.95 25.57 3.62
C SER A 362 -16.31 26.24 3.34
N THR A 363 -16.89 26.07 2.17
CA THR A 363 -18.23 26.47 1.72
C THR A 363 -18.89 25.20 1.21
N PRO A 364 -20.20 24.97 1.47
CA PRO A 364 -20.72 23.69 1.93
C PRO A 364 -20.78 22.63 0.81
N HIS A 365 -19.64 22.10 0.41
CA HIS A 365 -19.54 20.86 -0.33
C HIS A 365 -19.57 19.70 0.68
N VAL A 366 -20.66 19.62 1.44
CA VAL A 366 -20.86 18.64 2.52
C VAL A 366 -21.23 17.26 1.96
N ASN A 367 -21.03 16.97 0.66
CA ASN A 367 -21.63 15.82 -0.04
C ASN A 367 -20.82 15.30 -1.25
N VAL A 368 -19.56 14.90 -1.10
CA VAL A 368 -18.71 14.53 -2.26
C VAL A 368 -18.03 13.17 -2.11
N ILE A 369 -18.07 12.39 -3.20
CA ILE A 369 -17.25 11.20 -3.40
C ILE A 369 -16.38 11.45 -4.63
N TYR A 370 -15.08 11.58 -4.42
CA TYR A 370 -14.15 11.92 -5.49
C TYR A 370 -13.45 10.67 -6.03
N LYS A 371 -13.55 10.49 -7.34
CA LYS A 371 -12.92 9.39 -8.08
C LYS A 371 -12.35 9.97 -9.36
N THR A 372 -11.03 10.06 -9.48
CA THR A 372 -10.49 10.42 -10.79
C THR A 372 -10.28 9.19 -11.64
N GLU A 373 -10.61 9.37 -12.90
CA GLU A 373 -10.31 8.45 -13.95
C GLU A 373 -9.46 9.17 -14.99
N SER A 374 -8.31 8.61 -15.34
CA SER A 374 -7.53 9.04 -16.49
C SER A 374 -7.58 7.92 -17.52
N ILE A 375 -8.26 8.16 -18.62
CA ILE A 375 -8.38 7.22 -19.72
C ILE A 375 -7.49 7.69 -20.86
N SER A 376 -6.51 6.88 -21.28
CA SER A 376 -5.83 7.08 -22.55
C SER A 376 -6.43 6.13 -23.59
N VAL A 377 -7.27 6.65 -24.50
CA VAL A 377 -7.80 5.90 -25.65
C VAL A 377 -7.00 6.26 -26.88
N SER A 378 -6.49 5.27 -27.62
CA SER A 378 -6.00 5.52 -28.97
C SER A 378 -7.22 5.76 -29.89
N PRO A 379 -7.28 6.84 -30.68
CA PRO A 379 -8.45 7.20 -31.47
C PRO A 379 -8.85 6.04 -32.40
N GLY A 380 -9.94 5.36 -32.06
CA GLY A 380 -10.71 4.51 -32.95
C GLY A 380 -11.81 5.34 -33.60
N VAL A 381 -12.29 4.90 -34.75
CA VAL A 381 -13.11 5.68 -35.71
C VAL A 381 -14.52 6.06 -35.21
N ASP A 382 -14.92 5.66 -34.00
CA ASP A 382 -16.26 5.88 -33.44
C ASP A 382 -16.19 6.57 -32.06
N SER A 383 -17.07 7.56 -31.83
CA SER A 383 -17.22 8.23 -30.54
C SER A 383 -17.57 7.21 -29.44
N PRO A 384 -16.65 6.88 -28.52
CA PRO A 384 -16.90 5.84 -27.53
C PRO A 384 -18.01 6.28 -26.58
N ARG A 385 -18.92 5.34 -26.25
CA ARG A 385 -19.96 5.54 -25.25
C ARG A 385 -19.57 4.77 -24.00
N TRP A 386 -19.19 5.52 -22.98
CA TRP A 386 -18.79 4.97 -21.70
C TRP A 386 -19.97 4.95 -20.75
N LEU A 387 -20.20 3.79 -20.14
CA LEU A 387 -21.13 3.59 -19.06
C LEU A 387 -20.33 3.40 -17.78
N HIS A 388 -20.42 4.36 -16.87
CA HIS A 388 -19.75 4.30 -15.58
C HIS A 388 -20.78 3.91 -14.53
N GLN A 389 -20.42 2.97 -13.67
CA GLN A 389 -21.22 2.54 -12.54
C GLN A 389 -20.36 2.67 -11.29
N ALA A 390 -20.64 3.71 -10.50
CA ALA A 390 -19.93 4.01 -9.28
C ALA A 390 -20.64 3.40 -8.07
N TYR A 391 -19.86 2.84 -7.15
CA TYR A 391 -20.35 2.31 -5.88
C TYR A 391 -19.69 3.01 -4.68
N TRP A 392 -20.41 3.15 -3.58
CA TRP A 392 -19.88 3.66 -2.31
C TRP A 392 -20.74 3.25 -1.11
N TYR A 393 -20.20 3.39 0.11
CA TYR A 393 -20.94 3.16 1.35
C TYR A 393 -21.26 4.47 2.07
N ALA A 394 -22.25 4.44 2.96
CA ALA A 394 -22.60 5.60 3.81
C ALA A 394 -21.42 6.12 4.64
N ALA A 395 -20.49 5.25 5.02
CA ALA A 395 -19.28 5.64 5.76
C ALA A 395 -18.30 6.49 4.92
N ASP A 396 -18.43 6.45 3.59
CA ASP A 396 -17.63 7.25 2.65
C ASP A 396 -18.28 8.60 2.34
N GLU A 397 -19.45 8.87 2.93
CA GLU A 397 -20.21 10.08 2.74
C GLU A 397 -19.91 11.07 3.87
N SER A 398 -19.93 12.34 3.51
CA SER A 398 -19.92 13.42 4.48
C SER A 398 -21.29 13.57 5.15
N ALA A 399 -21.32 14.14 6.36
CA ALA A 399 -22.48 14.11 7.26
C ALA A 399 -23.77 14.78 6.73
N GLY A 400 -23.73 15.47 5.58
CA GLY A 400 -24.89 16.11 4.95
C GLY A 400 -25.55 15.29 3.84
N PHE A 401 -25.03 14.11 3.51
CA PHE A 401 -25.43 13.39 2.30
C PHE A 401 -26.84 12.83 2.43
N ASN A 402 -27.72 13.14 1.48
CA ASN A 402 -29.10 12.67 1.46
C ASN A 402 -29.32 11.78 0.23
N HIS A 403 -29.49 10.47 0.45
CA HIS A 403 -29.75 9.50 -0.61
C HIS A 403 -31.05 9.71 -1.37
N SER A 404 -32.00 10.46 -0.79
CA SER A 404 -33.24 10.85 -1.48
C SER A 404 -33.03 12.03 -2.42
N SER A 405 -31.89 12.71 -2.35
CA SER A 405 -31.54 13.79 -3.27
C SER A 405 -30.89 13.23 -4.54
N ARG A 406 -31.03 13.96 -5.64
CA ARG A 406 -30.30 13.64 -6.87
C ARG A 406 -28.81 13.83 -6.62
N VAL A 407 -27.99 12.96 -7.18
CA VAL A 407 -26.55 13.16 -7.36
C VAL A 407 -26.28 13.60 -8.79
N ARG A 408 -25.18 14.31 -8.98
CA ARG A 408 -24.66 14.74 -10.28
C ARG A 408 -23.19 14.39 -10.40
N ILE A 409 -22.74 14.30 -11.65
CA ILE A 409 -21.33 14.12 -11.99
C ILE A 409 -20.78 15.44 -12.50
N ASP A 410 -19.83 16.00 -11.78
CA ASP A 410 -19.07 17.16 -12.25
C ASP A 410 -17.70 16.69 -12.73
N ARG A 411 -17.18 17.37 -13.75
CA ARG A 411 -15.89 17.12 -14.39
C ARG A 411 -14.89 18.17 -13.91
N ARG A 412 -13.66 17.75 -13.65
CA ARG A 412 -12.59 18.67 -13.25
C ARG A 412 -11.94 19.25 -14.50
N THR A 413 -12.08 20.55 -14.67
CA THR A 413 -11.35 21.36 -15.65
C THR A 413 -10.12 22.00 -15.01
N GLU A 414 -9.27 22.64 -15.81
CA GLU A 414 -8.13 23.42 -15.31
C GLU A 414 -8.54 24.52 -14.32
N THR A 415 -9.74 25.07 -14.48
CA THR A 415 -10.27 26.19 -13.67
C THR A 415 -11.14 25.74 -12.50
N GLY A 416 -11.39 24.44 -12.32
CA GLY A 416 -12.23 23.93 -11.23
C GLY A 416 -13.18 22.82 -11.65
N TRP A 417 -14.38 22.80 -11.09
CA TRP A 417 -15.40 21.80 -11.41
C TRP A 417 -16.45 22.39 -12.36
N ALA A 418 -16.66 21.72 -13.49
CA ALA A 418 -17.72 22.04 -14.43
C ALA A 418 -18.80 20.96 -14.39
N MET A 419 -20.06 21.38 -14.31
CA MET A 419 -21.19 20.46 -14.48
C MET A 419 -21.21 20.01 -15.94
N THR A 420 -20.94 18.74 -16.19
CA THR A 420 -20.96 18.16 -17.55
C THR A 420 -21.77 16.88 -17.64
N GLY A 421 -22.27 16.36 -16.51
CA GLY A 421 -22.93 15.07 -16.42
C GLY A 421 -24.44 15.13 -16.24
N SER A 422 -25.07 13.96 -16.35
CA SER A 422 -26.46 13.72 -15.95
C SER A 422 -26.61 13.80 -14.43
N GLU A 423 -27.81 14.14 -13.97
CA GLU A 423 -28.19 14.01 -12.55
C GLU A 423 -29.24 12.90 -12.39
N GLY A 424 -29.18 12.14 -11.30
CA GLY A 424 -30.17 11.11 -10.99
C GLY A 424 -30.11 10.69 -9.53
N ILE A 425 -31.09 9.91 -9.08
CA ILE A 425 -31.14 9.45 -7.69
C ILE A 425 -30.24 8.21 -7.57
N PRO A 426 -29.30 8.15 -6.61
CA PRO A 426 -28.53 6.95 -6.37
C PRO A 426 -29.44 5.83 -5.85
N THR A 427 -29.14 4.59 -6.21
CA THR A 427 -29.94 3.40 -5.83
C THR A 427 -29.16 2.52 -4.86
N GLY A 428 -29.87 1.63 -4.14
CA GLY A 428 -29.26 0.72 -3.17
C GLY A 428 -29.36 1.20 -1.72
N THR A 429 -29.13 0.28 -0.78
CA THR A 429 -29.14 0.53 0.68
C THR A 429 -27.79 0.22 1.32
N GLY A 430 -26.73 0.19 0.49
CA GLY A 430 -25.37 -0.20 0.84
C GLY A 430 -24.87 -1.41 0.03
N PRO A 431 -23.86 -1.27 -0.85
CA PRO A 431 -23.34 -0.01 -1.39
C PRO A 431 -24.39 0.75 -2.22
N TYR A 432 -24.36 2.07 -2.19
CA TYR A 432 -25.12 2.90 -3.13
C TYR A 432 -24.50 2.79 -4.53
N THR A 433 -25.33 2.94 -5.55
CA THR A 433 -24.97 2.78 -6.96
C THR A 433 -25.51 3.94 -7.76
N TYR A 434 -24.65 4.55 -8.58
CA TYR A 434 -25.05 5.53 -9.58
C TYR A 434 -24.45 5.18 -10.94
N ILE A 435 -25.30 5.23 -11.98
CA ILE A 435 -24.93 4.92 -13.35
C ILE A 435 -25.04 6.18 -14.19
N TYR A 436 -24.00 6.49 -14.96
CA TYR A 436 -24.00 7.62 -15.88
C TYR A 436 -23.28 7.28 -17.19
N ASN A 437 -23.63 8.03 -18.24
CA ASN A 437 -23.00 7.93 -19.54
C ASN A 437 -22.12 9.14 -19.80
N SER A 438 -20.96 8.92 -20.41
CA SER A 438 -20.07 10.00 -20.86
C SER A 438 -19.58 9.74 -22.28
N SER A 439 -19.33 10.82 -23.02
CA SER A 439 -18.65 10.81 -24.33
C SER A 439 -17.22 11.37 -24.27
N THR A 440 -16.87 12.03 -23.16
CA THR A 440 -15.58 12.71 -22.94
C THR A 440 -14.91 12.21 -21.65
N TRP A 441 -13.58 12.35 -21.59
CA TRP A 441 -12.73 11.51 -20.73
C TRP A 441 -11.90 12.38 -19.77
N GLU A 442 -12.50 12.83 -18.65
CA GLU A 442 -11.80 13.64 -17.65
C GLU A 442 -12.14 13.18 -16.23
N ASP A 443 -11.29 13.57 -15.29
CA ASP A 443 -11.50 13.50 -13.85
C ASP A 443 -12.93 13.90 -13.47
N PHE A 444 -13.61 13.09 -12.65
CA PHE A 444 -14.97 13.36 -12.22
C PHE A 444 -15.17 13.27 -10.71
N GLY A 445 -16.28 13.82 -10.22
CA GLY A 445 -16.71 13.70 -8.83
C GLY A 445 -18.22 13.50 -8.77
N ILE A 446 -18.68 12.77 -7.74
CA ILE A 446 -20.11 12.62 -7.46
C ILE A 446 -20.48 13.65 -6.40
N PHE A 447 -21.41 14.53 -6.75
CA PHE A 447 -21.90 15.60 -5.89
C PHE A 447 -23.38 15.39 -5.61
N GLN A 448 -23.85 15.62 -4.39
CA GLN A 448 -25.29 15.79 -4.20
C GLN A 448 -25.73 17.07 -4.91
N ALA A 449 -26.67 16.94 -5.84
CA ALA A 449 -27.34 18.08 -6.43
C ALA A 449 -28.16 18.73 -5.32
N THR A 450 -27.66 19.84 -4.77
CA THR A 450 -28.50 20.67 -3.91
C THR A 450 -29.68 21.11 -4.75
N THR A 451 -30.89 20.96 -4.20
CA THR A 451 -32.06 21.75 -4.62
C THR A 451 -31.83 23.22 -4.26
N SER A 452 -30.71 23.79 -4.68
CA SER A 452 -30.62 25.23 -4.82
C SER A 452 -31.37 25.53 -6.09
N SER A 453 -32.59 26.03 -5.96
CA SER A 453 -32.99 27.23 -6.70
C SER A 453 -31.73 27.94 -7.16
N ARG A 454 -31.47 27.92 -8.47
CA ARG A 454 -30.47 28.77 -9.07
C ARG A 454 -30.81 30.17 -8.58
N ILE A 455 -30.07 30.69 -7.59
CA ILE A 455 -29.77 32.11 -7.62
C ILE A 455 -28.85 32.19 -8.84
N SER A 456 -29.47 32.34 -10.01
CA SER A 456 -28.74 32.54 -11.24
C SER A 456 -27.81 33.73 -11.00
N ALA A 457 -26.69 33.78 -11.71
CA ALA A 457 -25.93 35.02 -11.78
C ALA A 457 -26.83 36.22 -12.18
N GLU A 458 -28.01 35.98 -12.78
CA GLU A 458 -29.08 36.95 -13.02
C GLU A 458 -29.89 37.37 -11.78
N GLU A 459 -30.08 36.56 -10.74
CA GLU A 459 -30.66 37.03 -9.47
C GLU A 459 -29.63 37.80 -8.62
N ILE A 460 -28.33 37.50 -8.77
CA ILE A 460 -27.28 38.37 -8.23
C ILE A 460 -27.17 39.66 -9.05
N ALA A 461 -27.32 39.60 -10.38
CA ALA A 461 -27.28 40.78 -11.24
C ALA A 461 -28.58 41.61 -11.21
N SER A 462 -29.72 41.05 -10.80
CA SER A 462 -30.96 41.81 -10.57
C SER A 462 -31.07 42.39 -9.16
N GLY A 463 -30.35 41.81 -8.19
CA GLY A 463 -30.15 42.38 -6.85
C GLY A 463 -29.02 43.41 -6.76
N ILE A 464 -28.06 43.38 -7.68
CA ILE A 464 -27.06 44.43 -7.88
C ILE A 464 -27.65 45.42 -8.89
N GLY A 465 -28.46 46.35 -8.38
CA GLY A 465 -28.86 47.53 -9.12
C GLY A 465 -27.63 48.15 -9.79
N SER A 466 -27.81 48.57 -11.05
CA SER A 466 -26.79 49.17 -11.90
C SER A 466 -25.78 50.00 -11.13
N GLU A 467 -24.50 49.80 -11.41
CA GLU A 467 -23.29 50.37 -10.80
C GLU A 467 -23.27 51.91 -10.63
N LYS A 468 -24.30 52.63 -11.09
CA LYS A 468 -24.50 54.06 -10.88
C LYS A 468 -25.09 54.45 -9.52
N ASP A 469 -25.69 53.53 -8.74
CA ASP A 469 -26.32 53.87 -7.45
C ASP A 469 -25.56 53.36 -6.20
N GLN A 470 -24.52 52.53 -6.34
CA GLN A 470 -23.84 51.91 -5.18
C GLN A 470 -22.79 52.79 -4.47
N ILE A 471 -22.46 53.98 -5.00
CA ILE A 471 -21.55 54.93 -4.32
C ILE A 471 -22.32 55.86 -3.34
N ALA A 472 -23.66 55.79 -3.32
CA ALA A 472 -24.48 56.81 -2.66
C ALA A 472 -24.55 56.77 -1.13
N TYR A 473 -23.97 55.78 -0.43
CA TYR A 473 -24.12 55.62 1.04
C TYR A 473 -22.89 55.12 1.79
N GLY A 474 -21.69 55.43 1.29
CA GLY A 474 -20.45 55.13 2.01
C GLY A 474 -20.25 56.04 3.22
N THR A 475 -19.53 55.53 4.24
CA THR A 475 -19.01 56.37 5.32
C THR A 475 -17.66 56.96 4.93
N TYR A 476 -17.44 58.26 5.17
CA TYR A 476 -16.16 58.92 4.88
C TYR A 476 -15.85 60.10 5.84
N PRO A 477 -14.60 60.29 6.27
CA PRO A 477 -13.52 59.30 6.21
C PRO A 477 -13.90 58.01 6.99
N ASN A 478 -13.12 56.94 6.81
CA ASN A 478 -13.34 55.73 7.60
C ASN A 478 -13.24 56.08 9.10
N PRO A 479 -14.19 55.70 9.95
CA PRO A 479 -14.23 56.25 11.31
C PRO A 479 -13.03 55.79 12.14
N ALA A 480 -12.54 56.68 13.00
CA ALA A 480 -11.52 56.40 13.99
C ALA A 480 -12.13 56.48 15.39
N THR A 481 -11.46 55.92 16.39
CA THR A 481 -12.00 55.74 17.76
C THR A 481 -12.57 57.01 18.42
N SER A 482 -12.15 58.22 18.04
CA SER A 482 -12.67 59.49 18.57
C SER A 482 -13.06 60.51 17.49
N ALA A 483 -12.93 60.15 16.21
CA ALA A 483 -13.24 61.04 15.11
C ALA A 483 -14.67 60.79 14.60
N GLY A 484 -15.43 61.86 14.38
CA GLY A 484 -16.67 61.78 13.64
C GLY A 484 -16.45 61.32 12.19
N PHE A 485 -17.51 60.88 11.55
CA PHE A 485 -17.52 60.46 10.15
C PHE A 485 -18.81 60.91 9.48
N LYS A 486 -18.80 60.95 8.15
CA LYS A 486 -19.95 61.39 7.37
C LYS A 486 -20.60 60.19 6.69
N VAL A 487 -21.91 60.21 6.57
CA VAL A 487 -22.67 59.26 5.76
C VAL A 487 -23.43 60.01 4.68
N ARG A 488 -23.36 59.52 3.44
CA ARG A 488 -24.23 60.02 2.37
C ARG A 488 -25.60 59.38 2.46
N VAL A 489 -26.65 60.16 2.23
CA VAL A 489 -28.06 59.79 2.33
C VAL A 489 -28.85 60.46 1.20
N ASP A 490 -30.01 59.95 0.81
CA ASP A 490 -30.85 60.59 -0.23
C ASP A 490 -31.55 61.85 0.29
N ASP A 491 -31.97 61.84 1.56
CA ASP A 491 -32.77 62.87 2.21
C ASP A 491 -32.26 63.09 3.64
N ALA A 492 -31.30 64.01 3.78
CA ALA A 492 -30.68 64.30 5.07
C ALA A 492 -31.66 64.90 6.10
N ASP A 493 -32.77 65.51 5.66
CA ASP A 493 -33.78 66.08 6.56
C ASP A 493 -34.70 65.00 7.14
N GLY A 494 -34.97 63.93 6.38
CA GLY A 494 -35.83 62.82 6.77
C GLY A 494 -35.11 61.61 7.37
N ALA A 495 -33.78 61.56 7.31
CA ALA A 495 -33.01 60.39 7.70
C ALA A 495 -32.94 60.19 9.23
N LYS A 496 -33.25 58.97 9.69
CA LYS A 496 -33.02 58.51 11.06
C LYS A 496 -31.84 57.56 11.07
N ILE A 497 -30.85 57.85 11.90
CA ILE A 497 -29.62 57.07 11.98
C ILE A 497 -29.59 56.29 13.29
N LYS A 498 -29.10 55.04 13.23
CA LYS A 498 -28.78 54.22 14.39
C LYS A 498 -27.43 53.54 14.17
N LEU A 499 -26.60 53.47 15.20
CA LEU A 499 -25.30 52.82 15.16
C LEU A 499 -25.22 51.77 16.26
N VAL A 500 -24.99 50.51 15.89
CA VAL A 500 -25.06 49.36 16.81
C VAL A 500 -23.79 48.53 16.68
N SER A 501 -23.21 48.07 17.79
CA SER A 501 -22.12 47.07 17.78
C SER A 501 -22.64 45.68 17.38
N LEU A 502 -21.74 44.75 17.05
CA LEU A 502 -22.12 43.35 16.82
C LEU A 502 -22.69 42.65 18.07
N SER A 503 -22.45 43.20 19.27
CA SER A 503 -23.07 42.72 20.52
C SER A 503 -24.50 43.26 20.73
N GLY A 504 -25.02 44.07 19.81
CA GLY A 504 -26.35 44.69 19.92
C GLY A 504 -26.38 45.97 20.76
N SER A 505 -25.24 46.46 21.23
CA SER A 505 -25.17 47.70 22.03
C SER A 505 -25.32 48.91 21.12
N SER A 506 -26.29 49.79 21.40
CA SER A 506 -26.47 51.04 20.67
C SER A 506 -25.46 52.08 21.13
N LEU A 507 -24.79 52.75 20.19
CA LEU A 507 -23.88 53.86 20.49
C LEU A 507 -24.63 55.18 20.41
N GLN A 508 -24.28 56.09 21.31
CA GLN A 508 -24.80 57.46 21.33
C GLN A 508 -23.92 58.36 20.47
N PHE A 509 -24.54 59.21 19.65
CA PHE A 509 -23.85 60.13 18.75
C PHE A 509 -24.72 61.37 18.52
N ARG A 510 -24.09 62.45 18.07
CA ARG A 510 -24.77 63.62 17.50
C ARG A 510 -24.75 63.51 15.98
N THR A 511 -25.83 63.95 15.36
CA THR A 511 -25.92 64.11 13.91
C THR A 511 -26.02 65.57 13.56
N GLU A 512 -25.28 66.00 12.55
CA GLU A 512 -25.38 67.34 11.98
C GLU A 512 -25.53 67.22 10.46
N LYS A 513 -26.56 67.87 9.91
CA LYS A 513 -26.74 67.96 8.47
C LYS A 513 -25.66 68.88 7.89
N GLU A 514 -24.82 68.34 7.02
CA GLU A 514 -23.82 69.15 6.32
C GLU A 514 -24.27 69.60 4.93
N SER A 515 -25.06 68.76 4.25
CA SER A 515 -25.61 69.05 2.92
C SER A 515 -26.98 68.38 2.74
N LEU A 516 -27.60 68.53 1.57
CA LEU A 516 -28.86 67.84 1.23
C LEU A 516 -28.73 66.31 1.30
N ASN A 517 -27.53 65.78 1.12
CA ASN A 517 -27.27 64.35 0.98
C ASN A 517 -26.14 63.83 1.89
N THR A 518 -25.78 64.57 2.94
CA THR A 518 -24.68 64.19 3.84
C THR A 518 -25.02 64.58 5.27
N ILE A 519 -24.86 63.61 6.17
CA ILE A 519 -24.99 63.77 7.61
C ILE A 519 -23.63 63.47 8.26
N SER A 520 -23.13 64.40 9.05
CA SER A 520 -21.98 64.21 9.95
C SER A 520 -22.46 63.49 11.21
N ILE A 521 -21.77 62.43 11.59
CA ILE A 521 -22.01 61.61 12.79
C ILE A 521 -20.81 61.80 13.72
N GLN A 522 -21.06 62.37 14.89
CA GLN A 522 -20.05 62.55 15.94
C GLN A 522 -20.39 61.68 17.15
N PRO A 523 -19.66 60.57 17.40
CA PRO A 523 -19.83 59.77 18.60
C PRO A 523 -19.70 60.64 19.86
N LEU A 524 -20.55 60.38 20.87
CA LEU A 524 -20.46 61.05 22.17
C LEU A 524 -19.35 60.48 23.06
N ASP A 525 -19.05 59.19 22.86
CA ASP A 525 -18.00 58.46 23.55
C ASP A 525 -16.97 57.92 22.54
N VAL A 526 -15.79 57.54 23.05
CA VAL A 526 -14.78 56.85 22.24
C VAL A 526 -15.36 55.53 21.74
N MET A 527 -15.42 55.35 20.42
CA MET A 527 -15.82 54.10 19.79
C MET A 527 -14.67 53.09 19.89
N PRO A 528 -14.85 51.93 20.55
CA PRO A 528 -13.86 50.85 20.50
C PRO A 528 -13.57 50.41 19.06
N ALA A 529 -12.32 50.02 18.77
CA ALA A 529 -11.98 49.42 17.50
C ALA A 529 -12.83 48.15 17.27
N GLY A 530 -13.43 48.01 16.08
CA GLY A 530 -14.37 46.94 15.81
C GLY A 530 -15.31 47.18 14.63
N ILE A 531 -16.25 46.25 14.47
CA ILE A 531 -17.28 46.31 13.43
C ILE A 531 -18.59 46.78 14.04
N TYR A 532 -19.23 47.73 13.37
CA TYR A 532 -20.54 48.28 13.72
C TYR A 532 -21.49 48.19 12.55
N ILE A 533 -22.79 48.19 12.85
CA ILE A 533 -23.88 48.27 11.89
C ILE A 533 -24.50 49.66 11.99
N LEU A 534 -24.33 50.45 10.94
CA LEU A 534 -25.01 51.73 10.75
C LEU A 534 -26.33 51.45 10.02
N GLN A 535 -27.45 51.73 10.67
CA GLN A 535 -28.77 51.68 10.06
C GLN A 535 -29.20 53.10 9.71
N VAL A 536 -29.56 53.31 8.44
CA VAL A 536 -30.10 54.57 7.94
C VAL A 536 -31.53 54.31 7.50
N GLN A 537 -32.49 54.95 8.15
CA GLN A 537 -33.89 54.88 7.79
C GLN A 537 -34.33 56.17 7.13
N GLU A 538 -34.74 56.09 5.86
CA GLU A 538 -35.23 57.22 5.08
C GLU A 538 -36.62 56.86 4.54
N LYS A 539 -37.60 57.72 4.80
CA LYS A 539 -39.00 57.45 4.43
C LYS A 539 -39.44 56.07 4.98
N ASN A 540 -39.69 55.09 4.10
CA ASN A 540 -40.09 53.72 4.44
C ASN A 540 -38.99 52.67 4.14
N LEU A 541 -37.77 53.09 3.85
CA LEU A 541 -36.64 52.20 3.56
C LEU A 541 -35.64 52.22 4.71
N VAL A 542 -35.20 51.04 5.13
CA VAL A 542 -34.11 50.87 6.10
C VAL A 542 -32.93 50.25 5.35
N ARG A 543 -31.79 50.95 5.36
CA ARG A 543 -30.53 50.48 4.80
C ARG A 543 -29.55 50.20 5.93
N THR A 544 -28.69 49.19 5.73
CA THR A 544 -27.68 48.79 6.71
C THR A 544 -26.29 48.80 6.10
N HIS A 545 -25.34 49.40 6.81
CA HIS A 545 -23.96 49.54 6.39
C HIS A 545 -23.01 48.98 7.45
N LYS A 546 -22.00 48.25 7.00
CA LYS A 546 -20.90 47.79 7.85
C LYS A 546 -19.90 48.93 8.00
N VAL A 547 -19.67 49.35 9.25
CA VAL A 547 -18.69 50.38 9.60
C VAL A 547 -17.54 49.71 10.35
N ILE A 548 -16.30 50.00 9.93
CA ILE A 548 -15.09 49.45 10.56
C ILE A 548 -14.35 50.59 11.24
N VAL A 549 -14.36 50.61 12.57
CA VAL A 549 -13.55 51.53 13.36
C VAL A 549 -12.19 50.91 13.60
N LYS A 550 -11.14 51.62 13.21
CA LYS A 550 -9.75 51.21 13.43
C LYS A 550 -9.19 51.78 14.72
#